data_AF-A0AAQ3NZ31-F1
#
_entry.id   AF-A0AAQ3NZ31-F1
#
_cell.length_a   1.000
_cell.length_b   1.000
_cell.length_c   1.000
_cell.angle_alpha   90.00
_cell.angle_beta   90.00
_cell.angle_gamma   90.00
#
_symmetry.space_group_name_H-M   'P 1'
#
loop_
_entity.id
_entity.type
_entity.pdbx_description
1 polymer ?
#
loop_
_entity_poly.entity_id
_entity_poly.type
_entity_poly.pdbx_seq_one_letter_code
_entity_poly.pdbx_strand_id
1 'polypeptide(L)'
;MKQPFLHTKLAQSSTQRNLPFQRNKHINDMANWSPENAKKAYLQALKMAKRDKEPDIVEFISALAAGNNAQLMVVTGAGVAGSATLALAAAAHQTGGRVICVCCDQIETKPLRKDLGVYADRVEFVVGDVRRLLVGDYKGADFVLVDCDMSNAREAFLAAFKGASRDGAVVVGYNVKHRASRWRQLRASFLPIGEGLLVAKIDPNLKGNNNHRVVRRRSRWIVQVDNCTGEEHIFRVTSPHKKVQIEV
;
A
#
# COMPACT_ATOMS: atom_id res chain seq x y z
N MET A 1 51.56 -48.20 34.76
CA MET A 1 51.78 -46.89 35.44
C MET A 1 51.04 -45.82 34.65
N LYS A 2 49.89 -45.36 35.15
CA LYS A 2 49.09 -44.27 34.58
C LYS A 2 49.09 -43.13 35.59
N GLN A 3 49.57 -41.96 35.22
CA GLN A 3 49.50 -40.74 36.03
C GLN A 3 48.20 -39.96 35.75
N PRO A 4 47.69 -39.18 36.72
CA PRO A 4 46.36 -38.60 36.68
C PRO A 4 46.31 -37.10 36.33
N PHE A 5 45.14 -36.70 35.82
CA PHE A 5 44.43 -35.43 35.94
C PHE A 5 45.17 -34.18 36.48
N LEU A 6 45.18 -33.13 35.66
CA LEU A 6 45.18 -31.73 36.12
C LEU A 6 43.96 -31.01 35.55
N HIS A 7 43.07 -30.63 36.47
CA HIS A 7 41.93 -29.75 36.27
C HIS A 7 42.42 -28.31 36.08
N THR A 8 41.99 -27.60 35.04
CA THR A 8 42.15 -26.14 34.97
C THR A 8 40.77 -25.50 34.82
N LYS A 9 40.38 -24.76 35.87
CA LYS A 9 39.17 -23.93 35.94
C LYS A 9 39.29 -22.76 34.95
N LEU A 10 38.31 -22.58 34.07
CA LEU A 10 38.07 -21.31 33.39
C LEU A 10 36.92 -20.59 34.10
N ALA A 11 37.23 -19.42 34.64
CA ALA A 11 36.31 -18.55 35.37
C ALA A 11 35.28 -17.93 34.42
N GLN A 12 34.00 -18.04 34.78
CA GLN A 12 32.93 -17.23 34.20
C GLN A 12 32.94 -15.85 34.86
N SER A 13 33.26 -14.79 34.12
CA SER A 13 33.01 -13.42 34.58
C SER A 13 31.65 -12.94 34.07
N SER A 14 30.64 -13.00 34.92
CA SER A 14 29.34 -12.40 34.73
C SER A 14 29.36 -10.94 35.22
N THR A 15 29.25 -9.98 34.29
CA THR A 15 28.85 -8.61 34.65
C THR A 15 28.11 -7.95 33.50
N GLN A 16 26.86 -8.39 33.26
CA GLN A 16 25.91 -7.59 32.49
C GLN A 16 25.36 -6.49 33.42
N ARG A 17 25.83 -5.27 33.21
CA ARG A 17 25.24 -4.06 33.79
C ARG A 17 23.88 -3.82 33.10
N ASN A 18 22.80 -4.04 33.84
CA ASN A 18 21.45 -3.62 33.44
C ASN A 18 21.37 -2.09 33.41
N LEU A 19 21.40 -1.51 32.21
CA LEU A 19 20.94 -0.14 32.00
C LEU A 19 19.45 -0.20 31.61
N PRO A 20 18.57 0.57 32.27
CA PRO A 20 17.15 0.55 31.95
C PRO A 20 16.94 1.11 30.54
N PHE A 21 16.43 0.28 29.65
CA PHE A 21 15.93 0.68 28.33
C PHE A 21 14.72 1.60 28.55
N GLN A 22 14.98 2.90 28.62
CA GLN A 22 13.95 3.93 28.55
C GLN A 22 13.27 3.81 27.18
N ARG A 23 12.09 3.18 27.17
CA ARG A 23 11.16 3.21 26.03
C ARG A 23 10.82 4.67 25.78
N ASN A 24 11.45 5.27 24.76
CA ASN A 24 10.94 6.51 24.18
C ASN A 24 9.52 6.25 23.67
N LYS A 25 8.57 6.78 24.45
CA LYS A 25 7.13 6.74 24.20
C LYS A 25 6.78 7.79 23.15
N HIS A 26 7.11 7.50 21.90
CA HIS A 26 6.61 8.23 20.72
C HIS A 26 6.52 7.24 19.54
N ILE A 27 5.64 6.25 19.69
CA ILE A 27 5.10 5.52 18.54
C ILE A 27 3.86 6.30 18.15
N ASN A 28 4.00 7.18 17.14
CA ASN A 28 2.82 7.71 16.44
C ASN A 28 2.03 6.49 15.95
N ASP A 29 0.74 6.43 16.29
CA ASP A 29 -0.18 5.39 15.83
C ASP A 29 -0.13 5.32 14.30
N MET A 30 0.64 4.35 13.80
CA MET A 30 0.56 3.93 12.41
C MET A 30 -0.89 3.51 12.17
N ALA A 31 -1.43 3.80 10.99
CA ALA A 31 -2.60 3.08 10.50
C ALA A 31 -2.26 1.57 10.56
N ASN A 32 -2.69 0.90 11.63
CA ASN A 32 -2.25 -0.45 11.93
C ASN A 32 -2.86 -1.37 10.90
N TRP A 33 -1.99 -1.95 10.06
CA TRP A 33 -2.39 -2.96 9.10
C TRP A 33 -3.18 -4.06 9.81
N SER A 34 -4.34 -4.42 9.29
CA SER A 34 -5.21 -5.48 9.81
C SER A 34 -5.13 -6.71 8.89
N PRO A 35 -4.35 -7.75 9.27
CA PRO A 35 -4.29 -8.99 8.51
C PRO A 35 -5.66 -9.66 8.37
N GLU A 36 -6.51 -9.52 9.40
CA GLU A 36 -7.84 -10.10 9.44
C GLU A 36 -8.79 -9.43 8.44
N ASN A 37 -8.78 -8.09 8.35
CA ASN A 37 -9.56 -7.39 7.34
C ASN A 37 -9.05 -7.69 5.94
N ALA A 38 -7.73 -7.73 5.75
CA ALA A 38 -7.12 -8.07 4.47
C ALA A 38 -7.56 -9.47 4.00
N LYS A 39 -7.46 -10.48 4.88
CA LYS A 39 -7.87 -11.86 4.60
C LYS A 39 -9.36 -11.96 4.27
N LYS A 40 -10.23 -11.35 5.07
CA LYS A 40 -11.69 -11.41 4.86
C LYS A 40 -12.09 -10.75 3.55
N ALA A 41 -11.53 -9.57 3.24
CA ALA A 41 -11.80 -8.89 1.98
C ALA A 41 -11.30 -9.68 0.77
N TYR A 42 -10.10 -10.27 0.85
CA TYR A 42 -9.56 -11.15 -0.18
C TYR A 42 -10.50 -12.33 -0.49
N LEU A 43 -10.92 -13.07 0.54
CA LEU A 43 -11.83 -14.20 0.38
C LEU A 43 -13.21 -13.76 -0.13
N GLN A 44 -13.65 -12.57 0.24
CA GLN A 44 -14.91 -12.01 -0.22
C GLN A 44 -14.85 -11.62 -1.70
N ALA A 45 -13.78 -10.97 -2.13
CA ALA A 45 -13.55 -10.62 -3.53
C ALA A 45 -13.49 -11.87 -4.41
N LEU A 46 -12.82 -12.94 -3.96
CA LEU A 46 -12.80 -14.24 -4.61
C LEU A 46 -14.22 -14.79 -4.87
N LYS A 47 -15.09 -14.74 -3.86
CA LYS A 47 -16.48 -15.21 -3.99
C LYS A 47 -17.28 -14.36 -4.98
N MET A 48 -17.04 -13.04 -4.99
CA MET A 48 -17.73 -12.09 -5.87
C MET A 48 -17.28 -12.20 -7.33
N ALA A 49 -16.03 -12.61 -7.57
CA ALA A 49 -15.48 -12.69 -8.92
C ALA A 49 -16.17 -13.74 -9.81
N LYS A 50 -16.92 -14.72 -9.23
CA LYS A 50 -17.64 -15.79 -9.96
C LYS A 50 -16.80 -16.43 -11.10
N ARG A 51 -15.49 -16.60 -10.87
CA ARG A 51 -14.55 -17.13 -11.85
C ARG A 51 -13.89 -18.37 -11.30
N ASP A 52 -13.69 -19.35 -12.17
CA ASP A 52 -12.88 -20.55 -11.92
C ASP A 52 -11.38 -20.30 -12.16
N LYS A 53 -10.95 -19.02 -12.17
CA LYS A 53 -9.57 -18.60 -12.46
C LYS A 53 -8.82 -18.28 -11.19
N GLU A 54 -7.50 -18.33 -11.28
CA GLU A 54 -6.59 -17.92 -10.20
C GLU A 54 -6.88 -16.47 -9.74
N PRO A 55 -6.73 -16.19 -8.43
CA PRO A 55 -6.82 -14.84 -7.89
C PRO A 55 -5.83 -13.91 -8.60
N ASP A 56 -6.25 -12.69 -8.86
CA ASP A 56 -5.49 -11.69 -9.59
C ASP A 56 -5.51 -10.36 -8.82
N ILE A 57 -5.51 -9.25 -9.56
CA ILE A 57 -5.41 -7.88 -9.09
C ILE A 57 -6.58 -7.46 -8.19
N VAL A 58 -7.77 -8.05 -8.39
CA VAL A 58 -9.01 -7.68 -7.69
C VAL A 58 -8.93 -8.07 -6.22
N GLU A 59 -8.56 -9.31 -5.97
CA GLU A 59 -8.40 -9.85 -4.63
C GLU A 59 -7.28 -9.12 -3.89
N PHE A 60 -6.16 -8.86 -4.57
CA PHE A 60 -5.06 -8.08 -4.01
C PHE A 60 -5.48 -6.66 -3.61
N ILE A 61 -6.19 -5.93 -4.49
CA ILE A 61 -6.69 -4.58 -4.20
C ILE A 61 -7.65 -4.60 -3.01
N SER A 62 -8.57 -5.57 -2.94
CA SER A 62 -9.52 -5.69 -1.83
C SER A 62 -8.79 -5.91 -0.49
N ALA A 63 -7.78 -6.79 -0.48
CA ALA A 63 -6.97 -7.08 0.69
C ALA A 63 -6.15 -5.85 1.12
N LEU A 64 -5.58 -5.13 0.15
CA LEU A 64 -4.78 -3.94 0.40
C LEU A 64 -5.63 -2.81 0.99
N ALA A 65 -6.83 -2.57 0.45
CA ALA A 65 -7.74 -1.54 0.95
C ALA A 65 -8.26 -1.88 2.36
N ALA A 66 -8.76 -3.10 2.55
CA ALA A 66 -9.32 -3.53 3.84
C ALA A 66 -8.25 -3.67 4.92
N GLY A 67 -7.06 -4.15 4.55
CA GLY A 67 -5.92 -4.26 5.45
C GLY A 67 -5.41 -2.90 5.94
N ASN A 68 -5.52 -1.85 5.13
CA ASN A 68 -5.27 -0.46 5.58
C ASN A 68 -6.47 0.16 6.33
N ASN A 69 -7.52 -0.63 6.61
CA ASN A 69 -8.75 -0.18 7.25
C ASN A 69 -9.40 1.04 6.56
N ALA A 70 -9.33 1.09 5.23
CA ALA A 70 -9.82 2.23 4.45
C ALA A 70 -11.32 2.50 4.70
N GLN A 71 -11.65 3.77 4.94
CA GLN A 71 -13.00 4.21 5.27
C GLN A 71 -13.64 5.00 4.12
N LEU A 72 -12.85 5.83 3.43
CA LEU A 72 -13.28 6.59 2.26
C LEU A 72 -12.43 6.19 1.06
N MET A 73 -13.02 5.33 0.23
CA MET A 73 -12.37 4.77 -0.94
C MET A 73 -12.92 5.41 -2.20
N VAL A 74 -12.05 5.77 -3.14
CA VAL A 74 -12.45 6.33 -4.43
C VAL A 74 -11.89 5.46 -5.56
N VAL A 75 -12.70 5.12 -6.54
CA VAL A 75 -12.25 4.48 -7.78
C VAL A 75 -12.61 5.37 -8.97
N THR A 76 -11.65 5.55 -9.89
CA THR A 76 -11.79 6.43 -11.06
C THR A 76 -11.32 5.72 -12.32
N GLY A 77 -12.04 5.85 -13.44
CA GLY A 77 -11.72 5.21 -14.71
C GLY A 77 -12.74 5.53 -15.81
N ALA A 78 -12.42 5.15 -17.05
CA ALA A 78 -13.19 5.54 -18.24
C ALA A 78 -14.57 4.86 -18.37
N GLY A 79 -14.93 3.96 -17.45
CA GLY A 79 -16.19 3.21 -17.51
C GLY A 79 -16.43 2.43 -16.23
N VAL A 80 -16.25 3.06 -15.06
CA VAL A 80 -16.19 2.37 -13.77
C VAL A 80 -17.51 1.70 -13.39
N ALA A 81 -17.63 0.48 -13.90
CA ALA A 81 -18.62 -0.52 -13.60
C ALA A 81 -17.98 -1.91 -13.71
N GLY A 82 -16.82 -2.07 -13.06
CA GLY A 82 -15.96 -3.23 -13.23
C GLY A 82 -15.49 -3.87 -11.93
N SER A 83 -14.63 -4.87 -12.07
CA SER A 83 -14.06 -5.65 -10.98
C SER A 83 -13.29 -4.83 -9.93
N ALA A 84 -12.76 -3.67 -10.32
CA ALA A 84 -12.16 -2.69 -9.42
C ALA A 84 -13.14 -2.15 -8.37
N THR A 85 -14.38 -1.84 -8.76
CA THR A 85 -15.43 -1.41 -7.84
C THR A 85 -15.87 -2.55 -6.93
N LEU A 86 -15.94 -3.78 -7.45
CA LEU A 86 -16.22 -4.98 -6.65
C LEU A 86 -15.15 -5.21 -5.57
N ALA A 87 -13.86 -5.03 -5.91
CA ALA A 87 -12.76 -5.14 -4.96
C ALA A 87 -12.92 -4.16 -3.79
N LEU A 88 -13.24 -2.89 -4.09
CA LEU A 88 -13.44 -1.88 -3.05
C LEU A 88 -14.74 -2.08 -2.29
N ALA A 89 -15.80 -2.60 -2.93
CA ALA A 89 -17.05 -2.92 -2.26
C ALA A 89 -16.86 -4.05 -1.23
N ALA A 90 -16.08 -5.08 -1.58
CA ALA A 90 -15.67 -6.13 -0.65
C ALA A 90 -14.86 -5.57 0.53
N ALA A 91 -13.93 -4.65 0.26
CA ALA A 91 -13.18 -3.97 1.31
C ALA A 91 -14.07 -3.10 2.21
N ALA A 92 -15.01 -2.35 1.62
CA ALA A 92 -15.92 -1.45 2.34
C ALA A 92 -16.85 -2.21 3.27
N HIS A 93 -17.34 -3.35 2.79
CA HIS A 93 -18.12 -4.27 3.61
C HIS A 93 -17.31 -4.73 4.83
N GLN A 94 -16.02 -5.01 4.66
CA GLN A 94 -15.17 -5.49 5.73
C GLN A 94 -14.74 -4.41 6.73
N THR A 95 -14.53 -3.17 6.26
CA THR A 95 -14.06 -2.07 7.11
C THR A 95 -15.17 -1.19 7.66
N GLY A 96 -16.41 -1.38 7.20
CA GLY A 96 -17.52 -0.47 7.47
C GLY A 96 -17.46 0.82 6.64
N GLY A 97 -16.49 0.96 5.74
CA GLY A 97 -16.30 2.14 4.90
C GLY A 97 -17.31 2.28 3.77
N ARG A 98 -17.01 3.21 2.85
CA ARG A 98 -17.79 3.47 1.62
C ARG A 98 -16.89 3.68 0.42
N VAL A 99 -17.45 3.42 -0.76
CA VAL A 99 -16.78 3.55 -2.07
C VAL A 99 -17.47 4.63 -2.89
N ILE A 100 -16.68 5.54 -3.43
CA ILE A 100 -17.10 6.50 -4.43
C ILE A 100 -16.57 6.05 -5.78
N CYS A 101 -17.47 5.85 -6.72
CA CYS A 101 -17.17 5.43 -8.08
C CYS A 101 -17.32 6.63 -9.01
N VAL A 102 -16.20 7.26 -9.35
CA VAL A 102 -16.16 8.47 -10.18
C VAL A 102 -16.00 8.10 -11.66
N CYS A 103 -16.94 8.56 -12.46
CA CYS A 103 -17.03 8.25 -13.88
C CYS A 103 -16.93 9.53 -14.71
N CYS A 104 -16.19 9.49 -15.82
CA CYS A 104 -16.04 10.64 -16.72
C CYS A 104 -17.31 10.89 -17.56
N ASP A 105 -18.05 9.83 -17.89
CA ASP A 105 -19.25 9.86 -18.73
C ASP A 105 -20.47 9.26 -18.02
N GLN A 106 -21.65 9.35 -18.64
CA GLN A 106 -22.84 8.66 -18.13
C GLN A 106 -22.63 7.15 -18.17
N ILE A 107 -22.86 6.50 -17.03
CA ILE A 107 -22.77 5.04 -16.90
C ILE A 107 -24.14 4.48 -16.57
N GLU A 108 -24.52 3.40 -17.24
CA GLU A 108 -25.60 2.54 -16.77
C GLU A 108 -25.19 1.85 -15.48
N THR A 109 -25.60 2.40 -14.34
CA THR A 109 -25.28 1.86 -13.01
C THR A 109 -26.12 0.62 -12.66
N LYS A 110 -27.18 0.33 -13.42
CA LYS A 110 -28.14 -0.77 -13.13
C LYS A 110 -27.50 -2.16 -13.20
N PRO A 111 -26.77 -2.56 -14.26
CA PRO A 111 -26.15 -3.88 -14.34
C PRO A 111 -25.12 -4.08 -13.22
N LEU A 112 -24.32 -3.06 -12.96
CA LEU A 112 -23.31 -3.10 -11.91
C LEU A 112 -23.91 -3.18 -10.52
N ARG A 113 -24.98 -2.43 -10.23
CA ARG A 113 -25.68 -2.54 -8.95
C ARG A 113 -26.26 -3.94 -8.74
N LYS A 114 -26.72 -4.58 -9.81
CA LYS A 114 -27.16 -5.98 -9.78
C LYS A 114 -26.00 -6.93 -9.46
N ASP A 115 -24.82 -6.71 -10.07
CA ASP A 115 -23.62 -7.51 -9.80
C ASP A 115 -23.06 -7.30 -8.39
N LEU A 116 -23.18 -6.09 -7.86
CA LEU A 116 -22.83 -5.75 -6.47
C LEU A 116 -23.79 -6.39 -5.47
N GLY A 117 -25.06 -6.60 -5.81
CA GLY A 117 -26.06 -7.20 -4.93
C GLY A 117 -26.12 -6.47 -3.58
N VAL A 118 -25.91 -7.20 -2.48
CA VAL A 118 -25.92 -6.65 -1.11
C VAL A 118 -24.81 -5.63 -0.83
N TYR A 119 -23.80 -5.54 -1.70
CA TYR A 119 -22.69 -4.59 -1.56
C TYR A 119 -22.98 -3.25 -2.25
N ALA A 120 -24.08 -3.14 -2.99
CA ALA A 120 -24.44 -1.92 -3.74
C ALA A 120 -24.63 -0.70 -2.83
N ASP A 121 -25.11 -0.90 -1.59
CA ASP A 121 -25.32 0.18 -0.62
C ASP A 121 -24.02 0.80 -0.10
N ARG A 122 -22.88 0.14 -0.34
CA ARG A 122 -21.55 0.66 -0.01
C ARG A 122 -20.95 1.50 -1.14
N VAL A 123 -21.59 1.56 -2.31
CA VAL A 123 -21.05 2.19 -3.51
C VAL A 123 -21.95 3.34 -3.97
N GLU A 124 -21.37 4.54 -4.01
CA GLU A 124 -21.97 5.76 -4.55
C GLU A 124 -21.39 6.04 -5.94
N PHE A 125 -22.24 6.27 -6.94
CA PHE A 125 -21.82 6.59 -8.32
C PHE A 125 -21.91 8.08 -8.56
N VAL A 126 -20.80 8.67 -9.01
CA VAL A 126 -20.71 10.11 -9.26
C VAL A 126 -20.11 10.35 -10.63
N VAL A 127 -20.76 11.24 -11.40
CA VAL A 127 -20.29 11.67 -12.72
C VAL A 127 -19.67 13.05 -12.58
N GLY A 128 -18.45 13.23 -13.09
CA GLY A 128 -17.81 14.54 -13.09
C GLY A 128 -16.31 14.51 -13.36
N ASP A 129 -15.69 15.70 -13.29
CA ASP A 129 -14.26 15.85 -13.50
C ASP A 129 -13.47 15.20 -12.35
N VAL A 130 -12.83 14.07 -12.67
CA VAL A 130 -12.05 13.25 -11.73
C VAL A 130 -11.05 14.09 -10.94
N ARG A 131 -10.33 14.99 -11.62
CA ARG A 131 -9.29 15.80 -10.97
C ARG A 131 -9.88 16.75 -9.93
N ARG A 132 -10.94 17.48 -10.26
CA ARG A 132 -11.63 18.41 -9.35
C ARG A 132 -12.24 17.67 -8.17
N LEU A 133 -12.89 16.53 -8.41
CA LEU A 133 -13.51 15.72 -7.36
C LEU A 133 -12.47 15.18 -6.37
N LEU A 134 -11.31 14.68 -6.85
CA LEU A 134 -10.26 14.13 -5.98
C LEU A 134 -9.57 15.17 -5.08
N VAL A 135 -9.45 16.42 -5.54
CA VAL A 135 -8.83 17.50 -4.75
C VAL A 135 -9.83 18.37 -3.98
N GLY A 136 -11.12 18.24 -4.31
CA GLY A 136 -12.25 18.94 -3.69
C GLY A 136 -13.08 17.99 -2.82
N ASP A 137 -14.20 17.52 -3.36
CA ASP A 137 -15.25 16.78 -2.62
C ASP A 137 -14.76 15.50 -1.95
N TYR A 138 -13.78 14.83 -2.55
CA TYR A 138 -13.17 13.60 -2.02
C TYR A 138 -11.74 13.81 -1.52
N LYS A 139 -11.38 15.06 -1.22
CA LYS A 139 -10.16 15.36 -0.47
C LYS A 139 -10.18 14.60 0.86
N GLY A 140 -9.06 13.98 1.20
CA GLY A 140 -8.94 13.18 2.42
C GLY A 140 -9.34 11.72 2.27
N ALA A 141 -9.70 11.26 1.06
CA ALA A 141 -9.79 9.84 0.75
C ALA A 141 -8.53 9.10 1.23
N ASP A 142 -8.74 7.98 1.93
CA ASP A 142 -7.66 7.17 2.49
C ASP A 142 -7.26 5.99 1.60
N PHE A 143 -8.06 5.68 0.58
CA PHE A 143 -7.68 4.79 -0.50
C PHE A 143 -8.21 5.31 -1.84
N VAL A 144 -7.34 5.45 -2.85
CA VAL A 144 -7.77 5.87 -4.19
C VAL A 144 -7.23 4.90 -5.23
N LEU A 145 -8.11 4.39 -6.09
CA LEU A 145 -7.81 3.50 -7.20
C LEU A 145 -8.01 4.22 -8.53
N VAL A 146 -7.00 4.22 -9.38
CA VAL A 146 -7.00 4.91 -10.68
C VAL A 146 -6.74 3.90 -11.79
N ASP A 147 -7.69 3.80 -12.72
CA ASP A 147 -7.50 3.01 -13.94
C ASP A 147 -6.48 3.70 -14.86
N CYS A 148 -5.34 3.04 -15.10
CA CYS A 148 -4.27 3.59 -15.92
C CYS A 148 -4.47 3.39 -17.43
N ASP A 149 -5.54 2.71 -17.85
CA ASP A 149 -5.98 2.70 -19.24
C ASP A 149 -6.79 3.96 -19.62
N MET A 150 -7.26 4.74 -18.64
CA MET A 150 -7.91 6.02 -18.89
C MET A 150 -6.93 7.06 -19.48
N SER A 151 -7.40 7.86 -20.43
CA SER A 151 -6.61 8.91 -21.12
C SER A 151 -5.86 9.84 -20.17
N ASN A 152 -6.53 10.31 -19.10
CA ASN A 152 -6.00 11.27 -18.13
C ASN A 152 -5.54 10.60 -16.82
N ALA A 153 -5.18 9.32 -16.85
CA ALA A 153 -4.82 8.56 -15.66
C ALA A 153 -3.67 9.19 -14.86
N ARG A 154 -2.69 9.81 -15.54
CA ARG A 154 -1.56 10.46 -14.86
C ARG A 154 -1.99 11.68 -14.07
N GLU A 155 -2.83 12.54 -14.64
CA GLU A 155 -3.36 13.66 -13.88
C GLU A 155 -4.26 13.19 -12.74
N ALA A 156 -5.08 12.16 -12.95
CA ALA A 156 -5.94 11.58 -11.92
C ALA A 156 -5.12 11.01 -10.75
N PHE A 157 -4.07 10.23 -11.03
CA PHE A 157 -3.18 9.71 -9.99
C PHE A 157 -2.47 10.82 -9.21
N LEU A 158 -1.99 11.87 -9.90
CA LEU A 158 -1.38 13.03 -9.25
C LEU A 158 -2.40 13.82 -8.42
N ALA A 159 -3.63 13.95 -8.89
CA ALA A 159 -4.73 14.59 -8.17
C ALA A 159 -5.08 13.79 -6.92
N ALA A 160 -5.22 12.47 -7.02
CA ALA A 160 -5.41 11.56 -5.90
C ALA A 160 -4.27 11.67 -4.88
N PHE A 161 -3.03 11.67 -5.36
CA PHE A 161 -1.86 11.83 -4.50
C PHE A 161 -1.88 13.16 -3.77
N LYS A 162 -2.30 14.26 -4.41
CA LYS A 162 -2.41 15.58 -3.76
C LYS A 162 -3.61 15.67 -2.81
N GLY A 163 -4.75 15.13 -3.20
CA GLY A 163 -6.02 15.19 -2.48
C GLY A 163 -6.09 14.27 -1.26
N ALA A 164 -5.39 13.14 -1.29
CA ALA A 164 -5.19 12.32 -0.11
C ALA A 164 -4.46 13.17 0.95
N SER A 165 -5.00 13.31 2.16
CA SER A 165 -4.39 14.16 3.20
C SER A 165 -4.11 13.41 4.50
N ARG A 166 -4.56 12.16 4.60
CA ARG A 166 -4.33 11.29 5.74
C ARG A 166 -2.96 10.63 5.65
N ASP A 167 -2.27 10.60 6.79
CA ASP A 167 -1.08 9.77 6.94
C ASP A 167 -1.45 8.31 6.71
N GLY A 168 -0.63 7.60 5.94
CA GLY A 168 -0.88 6.21 5.57
C GLY A 168 -1.93 5.99 4.48
N ALA A 169 -2.55 7.04 3.92
CA ALA A 169 -3.43 6.88 2.76
C ALA A 169 -2.72 6.21 1.59
N VAL A 170 -3.44 5.47 0.75
CA VAL A 170 -2.86 4.70 -0.36
C VAL A 170 -3.49 5.12 -1.68
N VAL A 171 -2.65 5.43 -2.67
CA VAL A 171 -3.08 5.66 -4.06
C VAL A 171 -2.54 4.52 -4.92
N VAL A 172 -3.42 3.86 -5.64
CA VAL A 172 -3.12 2.68 -6.47
C VAL A 172 -3.50 2.99 -7.91
N GLY A 173 -2.55 2.82 -8.83
CA GLY A 173 -2.82 2.74 -10.26
C GLY A 173 -2.88 1.29 -10.67
N TYR A 174 -3.93 0.85 -11.37
CA TYR A 174 -4.04 -0.49 -11.95
C TYR A 174 -4.07 -0.41 -13.47
N ASN A 175 -3.77 -1.51 -14.17
CA ASN A 175 -3.58 -1.54 -15.63
C ASN A 175 -2.44 -0.63 -16.10
N VAL A 176 -1.33 -0.59 -15.37
CA VAL A 176 -0.20 0.30 -15.65
C VAL A 176 0.57 -0.13 -16.91
N LYS A 177 0.40 -1.39 -17.37
CA LYS A 177 1.02 -2.02 -18.54
C LYS A 177 2.53 -1.74 -18.62
N HIS A 178 3.10 -1.82 -19.81
CA HIS A 178 4.48 -1.40 -20.10
C HIS A 178 4.74 0.10 -19.88
N ARG A 179 3.74 0.88 -19.43
CA ARG A 179 3.88 2.33 -19.23
C ARG A 179 4.63 2.66 -17.95
N ALA A 180 4.85 1.71 -17.03
CA ALA A 180 5.48 1.91 -15.72
C ALA A 180 6.78 2.74 -15.75
N SER A 181 7.59 2.63 -16.81
CA SER A 181 8.78 3.46 -17.04
C SER A 181 8.48 4.98 -17.03
N ARG A 182 7.34 5.39 -17.61
CA ARG A 182 6.86 6.78 -17.62
C ARG A 182 6.44 7.28 -16.25
N TRP A 183 6.17 6.37 -15.31
CA TRP A 183 5.69 6.67 -13.96
C TRP A 183 6.77 6.62 -12.90
N ARG A 184 8.03 6.29 -13.27
CA ARG A 184 9.19 6.18 -12.35
C ARG A 184 9.50 7.43 -11.52
N GLN A 185 9.01 8.58 -11.94
CA GLN A 185 9.16 9.84 -11.22
C GLN A 185 8.18 9.98 -10.05
N LEU A 186 7.13 9.15 -10.01
CA LEU A 186 6.18 9.16 -8.90
C LEU A 186 6.74 8.38 -7.72
N ARG A 187 6.39 8.81 -6.51
CA ARG A 187 6.76 8.15 -5.26
C ARG A 187 5.90 6.91 -5.03
N ALA A 188 6.01 5.95 -5.93
CA ALA A 188 5.18 4.76 -5.98
C ALA A 188 6.02 3.53 -6.34
N SER A 189 5.62 2.39 -5.79
CA SER A 189 6.21 1.08 -6.05
C SER A 189 5.44 0.37 -7.16
N PHE A 190 6.15 -0.13 -8.17
CA PHE A 190 5.55 -0.96 -9.20
C PHE A 190 5.52 -2.42 -8.72
N LEU A 191 4.37 -3.08 -8.87
CA LEU A 191 4.19 -4.50 -8.60
C LEU A 191 3.73 -5.20 -9.89
N PRO A 192 4.42 -6.25 -10.35
CA PRO A 192 4.08 -6.98 -11.57
C PRO A 192 2.93 -7.99 -11.31
N ILE A 193 1.79 -7.50 -10.83
CA ILE A 193 0.58 -8.28 -10.57
C ILE A 193 -0.46 -7.89 -11.62
N GLY A 194 -1.07 -8.88 -12.27
CA GLY A 194 -1.97 -8.67 -13.41
C GLY A 194 -1.29 -7.86 -14.52
N GLU A 195 -1.97 -6.83 -15.03
CA GLU A 195 -1.40 -5.90 -16.01
C GLU A 195 -0.52 -4.80 -15.39
N GLY A 196 -0.13 -4.96 -14.13
CA GLY A 196 0.77 -4.07 -13.40
C GLY A 196 0.05 -3.09 -12.49
N LEU A 197 0.56 -2.99 -11.26
CA LEU A 197 0.09 -2.10 -10.21
C LEU A 197 1.14 -1.05 -9.86
N LEU A 198 0.70 0.16 -9.55
CA LEU A 198 1.53 1.24 -9.01
C LEU A 198 0.98 1.68 -7.67
N VAL A 199 1.68 1.42 -6.58
CA VAL A 199 1.21 1.68 -5.20
C VAL A 199 2.00 2.81 -4.58
N ALA A 200 1.35 3.92 -4.25
CA ALA A 200 1.92 5.05 -3.53
C ALA A 200 1.29 5.15 -2.13
N LYS A 201 2.12 5.01 -1.09
CA LYS A 201 1.72 5.33 0.28
C LYS A 201 2.00 6.80 0.57
N ILE A 202 1.01 7.50 1.10
CA ILE A 202 1.09 8.89 1.47
C ILE A 202 1.79 9.02 2.82
N ASP A 203 2.79 9.90 2.83
CA ASP A 203 3.43 10.42 4.04
C ASP A 203 3.30 11.95 3.97
N PRO A 204 2.46 12.58 4.82
CA PRO A 204 2.21 14.02 4.82
C PRO A 204 3.49 14.85 5.03
N ASN A 205 4.45 14.34 5.80
CA ASN A 205 5.72 15.02 6.07
C ASN A 205 6.58 15.15 4.81
N LEU A 206 6.36 14.26 3.84
CA LEU A 206 7.09 14.22 2.58
C LEU A 206 6.34 14.88 1.42
N LYS A 207 5.16 15.49 1.66
CA LYS A 207 4.38 16.23 0.64
C LYS A 207 4.79 17.69 0.50
N GLY A 208 5.36 18.30 1.54
CA GLY A 208 5.71 19.73 1.56
C GLY A 208 6.97 20.13 0.79
N ASN A 209 7.76 19.18 0.29
CA ASN A 209 9.11 19.46 -0.21
C ASN A 209 9.26 19.11 -1.70
N ASN A 210 8.47 19.76 -2.56
CA ASN A 210 8.55 19.56 -4.02
C ASN A 210 9.79 20.20 -4.68
N ASN A 211 10.70 20.84 -3.92
CA ASN A 211 11.89 21.50 -4.47
C ASN A 211 13.24 21.04 -3.93
N HIS A 212 13.29 20.05 -3.02
CA HIS A 212 14.56 19.39 -2.73
C HIS A 212 14.63 18.07 -3.48
N ARG A 213 15.65 17.93 -4.34
CA ARG A 213 16.30 16.63 -4.57
C ARG A 213 16.51 16.00 -3.21
N VAL A 214 15.59 15.13 -2.79
CA VAL A 214 15.75 14.33 -1.59
C VAL A 214 17.04 13.57 -1.84
N VAL A 215 18.07 13.88 -1.05
CA VAL A 215 19.22 13.01 -0.92
C VAL A 215 18.63 11.67 -0.51
N ARG A 216 18.42 10.79 -1.50
CA ARG A 216 17.93 9.44 -1.27
C ARG A 216 18.87 8.88 -0.21
N ARG A 217 18.36 8.61 1.00
CA ARG A 217 19.01 7.65 1.88
C ARG A 217 19.17 6.42 1.01
N ARG A 218 20.39 6.13 0.56
CA ARG A 218 20.72 5.01 -0.33
C ARG A 218 20.40 3.75 0.47
N SER A 219 19.16 3.30 0.41
CA SER A 219 18.79 2.00 0.92
C SER A 219 19.30 0.98 -0.07
N ARG A 220 20.14 0.07 0.41
CA ARG A 220 20.62 -1.08 -0.38
C ARG A 220 19.81 -2.29 0.02
N TRP A 221 19.36 -3.04 -0.98
CA TRP A 221 18.73 -4.33 -0.79
C TRP A 221 19.81 -5.39 -0.83
N ILE A 222 19.78 -6.30 0.13
CA ILE A 222 20.65 -7.46 0.17
C ILE A 222 19.73 -8.66 0.05
N VAL A 223 19.99 -9.49 -0.95
CA VAL A 223 19.34 -10.78 -1.13
C VAL A 223 20.35 -11.83 -0.69
N GLN A 224 19.94 -12.66 0.25
CA GLN A 224 20.70 -13.82 0.68
C GLN A 224 19.87 -15.05 0.39
N VAL A 225 20.44 -16.00 -0.33
CA VAL A 225 19.80 -17.29 -0.61
C VAL A 225 20.42 -18.31 0.31
N ASP A 226 19.59 -19.04 1.06
CA ASP A 226 20.05 -20.18 1.83
C ASP A 226 20.42 -21.33 0.87
N ASN A 227 21.67 -21.80 0.94
CA ASN A 227 22.19 -22.79 0.01
C ASN A 227 21.61 -24.20 0.23
N CYS A 228 20.99 -24.46 1.37
CA CYS A 228 20.43 -25.77 1.73
C CYS A 228 18.92 -25.84 1.47
N THR A 229 18.18 -24.76 1.75
CA THR A 229 16.70 -24.72 1.57
C THR A 229 16.27 -24.03 0.28
N GLY A 230 17.13 -23.18 -0.31
CA GLY A 230 16.77 -22.33 -1.44
C GLY A 230 15.89 -21.13 -1.04
N GLU A 231 15.66 -20.91 0.26
CA GLU A 231 14.86 -19.78 0.73
C GLU A 231 15.59 -18.44 0.52
N GLU A 232 14.87 -17.45 0.00
CA GLU A 232 15.40 -16.11 -0.23
C GLU A 232 15.06 -15.16 0.93
N HIS A 233 16.09 -14.61 1.57
CA HIS A 233 15.96 -13.59 2.60
C HIS A 233 16.34 -12.21 2.05
N ILE A 234 15.37 -11.29 2.09
CA ILE A 234 15.52 -9.94 1.55
C ILE A 234 15.60 -8.94 2.70
N PHE A 235 16.74 -8.29 2.84
CA PHE A 235 16.98 -7.30 3.89
C PHE A 235 17.10 -5.89 3.31
N ARG A 236 16.42 -4.93 3.95
CA ARG A 236 16.55 -3.51 3.62
C ARG A 236 17.53 -2.84 4.57
N VAL A 237 18.72 -2.48 4.07
CA VAL A 237 19.71 -1.76 4.88
C VAL A 237 19.62 -0.27 4.60
N THR A 238 19.57 0.54 5.66
CA THR A 238 19.66 2.01 5.56
C THR A 238 20.98 2.48 6.17
N SER A 239 21.79 3.22 5.41
CA SER A 239 23.03 3.81 5.93
C SER A 239 22.74 5.14 6.63
N PRO A 240 23.11 5.34 7.91
CA PRO A 240 23.06 6.66 8.54
C PRO A 240 24.15 7.58 7.96
N HIS A 241 23.84 8.87 7.78
CA HIS A 241 24.85 9.87 7.42
C HIS A 241 25.73 10.14 8.64
N LYS A 242 27.06 9.95 8.52
CA LYS A 242 28.01 10.61 9.44
C LYS A 242 28.02 12.10 9.07
N LYS A 243 27.49 12.97 9.94
CA LYS A 243 27.89 14.38 9.92
C LYS A 243 29.33 14.39 10.43
N VAL A 244 30.29 14.63 9.54
CA VAL A 244 31.62 15.06 9.97
C VAL A 244 31.46 16.53 10.33
N GLN A 245 31.45 16.84 11.63
CA GLN A 245 31.74 18.19 12.08
C GLN A 245 33.25 18.37 11.88
N ILE A 246 33.61 19.29 10.98
CA ILE A 246 34.95 19.85 10.93
C ILE A 246 34.88 21.01 11.93
N GLU A 247 35.51 20.87 13.09
CA GLU A 247 35.81 22.00 13.95
C GLU A 247 36.98 22.77 13.34
N VAL A 248 36.82 24.10 13.26
CA VAL A 248 37.83 25.07 12.84
C VAL A 248 38.64 25.48 14.07
#